data_AF-A0A7C3FSI5-F1
#
_entry.id   AF-A0A7C3FSI5-F1
#
_cell.length_a   1.000
_cell.length_b   1.000
_cell.length_c   1.000
_cell.angle_alpha   90.00
_cell.angle_beta   90.00
_cell.angle_gamma   90.00
#
_symmetry.space_group_name_H-M   'P 1'
#
loop_
_entity.id
_entity.type
_entity.pdbx_description
1 polymer ?
#
loop_
_entity_poly.entity_id
_entity_poly.type
_entity_poly.pdbx_seq_one_letter_code
_entity_poly.pdbx_strand_id
1 'polypeptide(L)'
;LSQQCVFRLAPQVGIEVPAGVTKAAKLKAVQAHLAAGEEGARQIWETLGIYLGYAIAHYADFYEINHVLILGRCTSGRGGGIMLEHAQRVLAVEFPELAKQIQIQLPDEKSRRVGQAIAAASLPVLSP
;
A
#
# COMPACT_ATOMS: atom_id res chain seq x y z
N LEU A 1 0.94 7.26 -5.58
CA LEU A 1 0.19 5.99 -5.69
C LEU A 1 -1.29 6.22 -5.36
N SER A 2 -2.24 5.54 -6.01
CA SER A 2 -3.69 5.83 -5.91
C SER A 2 -4.55 4.56 -5.84
N GLN A 3 -5.64 4.62 -5.08
CA GLN A 3 -6.64 3.53 -4.97
C GLN A 3 -7.35 3.21 -6.30
N GLN A 4 -7.22 4.07 -7.32
CA GLN A 4 -7.75 3.79 -8.66
C GLN A 4 -7.15 2.55 -9.31
N CYS A 5 -5.93 2.15 -8.94
CA CYS A 5 -5.30 0.93 -9.42
C CYS A 5 -6.18 -0.30 -9.12
N VAL A 6 -6.72 -0.39 -7.91
CA VAL A 6 -7.62 -1.48 -7.48
C VAL A 6 -8.83 -1.60 -8.41
N PHE A 7 -9.42 -0.48 -8.82
CA PHE A 7 -10.61 -0.49 -9.69
C PHE A 7 -10.29 -0.86 -11.14
N ARG A 8 -9.06 -0.58 -11.60
CA ARG A 8 -8.61 -0.91 -12.94
C ARG A 8 -8.21 -2.38 -13.06
N LEU A 9 -7.64 -2.95 -12.00
CA LEU A 9 -7.20 -4.35 -11.97
C LEU A 9 -8.33 -5.33 -11.63
N ALA A 10 -9.33 -4.93 -10.84
CA ALA A 10 -10.45 -5.80 -10.46
C ALA A 10 -11.11 -6.52 -11.65
N PRO A 11 -11.46 -5.85 -12.77
CA PRO A 11 -12.02 -6.55 -13.93
C PRO A 11 -11.07 -7.56 -14.58
N GLN A 12 -9.76 -7.36 -14.49
CA GLN A 12 -8.77 -8.27 -15.09
C GLN A 12 -8.66 -9.61 -14.33
N VAL A 13 -9.15 -9.65 -13.10
CA VAL A 13 -9.16 -10.84 -12.24
C VAL A 13 -10.58 -11.34 -11.97
N GLY A 14 -11.55 -10.92 -12.78
CA GLY A 14 -12.95 -11.37 -12.68
C GLY A 14 -13.77 -10.71 -11.57
N ILE A 15 -13.29 -9.62 -10.96
CA ILE A 15 -14.01 -8.90 -9.91
C ILE A 15 -14.75 -7.69 -10.51
N GLU A 16 -16.07 -7.70 -10.39
CA GLU A 16 -16.89 -6.56 -10.79
C GLU A 16 -16.82 -5.42 -9.77
N VAL A 17 -16.61 -4.19 -10.27
CA VAL A 17 -16.56 -2.99 -9.42
C VAL A 17 -17.90 -2.25 -9.52
N PRO A 18 -18.59 -1.98 -8.40
CA PRO A 18 -19.89 -1.33 -8.44
C PRO A 18 -19.85 0.06 -9.08
N ALA A 19 -20.79 0.31 -9.99
CA ALA A 19 -21.00 1.61 -10.61
C ALA A 19 -21.88 2.53 -9.72
N GLY A 20 -21.86 3.83 -9.97
CA GLY A 20 -22.71 4.80 -9.26
C GLY A 20 -22.39 5.05 -7.78
N VAL A 21 -21.42 4.34 -7.19
CA VAL A 21 -21.05 4.48 -5.77
C VAL A 21 -19.74 5.27 -5.57
N THR A 22 -19.53 5.75 -4.34
CA THR A 22 -18.32 6.49 -3.96
C THR A 22 -17.06 5.63 -4.14
N LYS A 23 -15.88 6.25 -4.36
CA LYS A 23 -14.61 5.51 -4.47
C LYS A 23 -14.31 4.67 -3.21
N ALA A 24 -14.76 5.12 -2.04
CA ALA A 24 -14.63 4.37 -0.79
C ALA A 24 -15.47 3.09 -0.81
N ALA A 25 -16.72 3.18 -1.28
CA ALA A 25 -17.60 2.02 -1.44
C ALA A 25 -17.07 1.03 -2.49
N LYS A 26 -16.54 1.53 -3.63
CA LYS A 26 -15.87 0.69 -4.62
C LYS A 26 -14.70 -0.09 -4.02
N LEU A 27 -13.84 0.59 -3.26
CA LEU A 27 -12.68 -0.04 -2.61
C LEU A 27 -13.12 -1.08 -1.58
N LYS A 28 -14.13 -0.75 -0.77
CA LYS A 28 -14.69 -1.69 0.22
C LYS A 28 -15.24 -2.95 -0.43
N ALA A 29 -15.90 -2.85 -1.59
CA ALA A 29 -16.38 -4.00 -2.35
C ALA A 29 -15.23 -4.92 -2.76
N VAL A 30 -14.17 -4.38 -3.41
CA VAL A 30 -13.02 -5.20 -3.82
C VAL A 30 -12.25 -5.76 -2.61
N GLN A 31 -12.19 -5.03 -1.50
CA GLN A 31 -11.60 -5.53 -0.25
C GLN A 31 -12.37 -6.71 0.35
N ALA A 32 -13.68 -6.83 0.09
CA ALA A 32 -14.47 -7.97 0.55
C ALA A 32 -14.01 -9.27 -0.13
N HIS A 33 -13.70 -9.22 -1.43
CA HIS A 33 -13.13 -10.36 -2.16
C HIS A 33 -11.76 -10.78 -1.60
N LEU A 34 -10.90 -9.81 -1.28
CA LEU A 34 -9.62 -10.10 -0.62
C LEU A 34 -9.83 -10.75 0.76
N ALA A 35 -10.79 -10.23 1.53
CA ALA A 35 -11.11 -10.77 2.85
C ALA A 35 -11.68 -12.20 2.75
N ALA A 36 -12.43 -12.51 1.69
CA ALA A 36 -12.92 -13.84 1.37
C ALA A 36 -11.81 -14.81 0.88
N GLY A 37 -10.59 -14.32 0.65
CA GLY A 37 -9.46 -15.14 0.23
C GLY A 37 -9.43 -15.44 -1.26
N GLU A 38 -10.13 -14.67 -2.09
CA GLU A 38 -10.11 -14.84 -3.54
C GLU A 38 -8.72 -14.51 -4.10
N GLU A 39 -8.18 -15.45 -4.89
CA GLU A 39 -6.83 -15.34 -5.44
C GLU A 39 -6.68 -14.15 -6.40
N GLY A 40 -7.70 -13.90 -7.23
CA GLY A 40 -7.73 -12.73 -8.10
C GLY A 40 -7.63 -11.42 -7.33
N ALA A 41 -8.35 -11.30 -6.21
CA ALA A 41 -8.23 -10.14 -5.35
C ALA A 41 -6.83 -10.03 -4.76
N ARG A 42 -6.24 -11.14 -4.28
CA ARG A 42 -4.87 -11.16 -3.75
C ARG A 42 -3.87 -10.58 -4.75
N GLN A 43 -3.89 -11.02 -6.01
CA GLN A 43 -2.99 -10.56 -7.08
C GLN A 43 -3.02 -9.03 -7.29
N ILE A 44 -4.17 -8.38 -7.06
CA ILE A 44 -4.26 -6.91 -7.09
C ILE A 44 -3.35 -6.32 -6.01
N TRP A 45 -3.43 -6.80 -4.77
CA TRP A 45 -2.61 -6.27 -3.67
C TRP A 45 -1.13 -6.63 -3.79
N GLU A 46 -0.79 -7.78 -4.37
CA GLU A 46 0.59 -8.13 -4.73
C GLU A 46 1.16 -7.14 -5.74
N THR A 47 0.39 -6.81 -6.79
CA THR A 47 0.74 -5.80 -7.78
C THR A 47 0.91 -4.42 -7.11
N LEU A 48 0.04 -4.07 -6.16
CA LEU A 48 0.17 -2.87 -5.34
C LEU A 48 1.34 -2.95 -4.33
N GLY A 49 1.94 -4.09 -4.04
CA GLY A 49 3.19 -4.11 -3.28
C GLY A 49 4.39 -3.90 -4.20
N ILE A 50 4.39 -4.58 -5.35
CA ILE A 50 5.45 -4.50 -6.35
C ILE A 50 5.62 -3.06 -6.85
N TYR A 51 4.53 -2.40 -7.25
CA TYR A 51 4.57 -1.02 -7.74
C TYR A 51 5.08 -0.01 -6.68
N LEU A 52 5.01 -0.36 -5.40
CA LEU A 52 5.33 0.49 -4.25
C LEU A 52 6.80 0.35 -3.96
N GLY A 53 7.34 -0.88 -4.02
CA GLY A 53 8.79 -1.11 -3.95
C GLY A 53 9.53 -0.35 -5.03
N TYR A 54 9.08 -0.44 -6.30
CA TYR A 54 9.68 0.34 -7.38
C TYR A 54 9.50 1.85 -7.21
N ALA A 55 8.35 2.32 -6.72
CA ALA A 55 8.16 3.74 -6.44
C ALA A 55 9.08 4.24 -5.32
N ILE A 56 9.30 3.46 -4.26
CA ILE A 56 10.23 3.80 -3.16
C ILE A 56 11.65 3.88 -3.70
N ALA A 57 12.09 2.89 -4.48
CA ALA A 57 13.42 2.91 -5.09
C ALA A 57 13.60 4.15 -5.98
N HIS A 58 12.61 4.46 -6.81
CA HIS A 58 12.64 5.65 -7.65
C HIS A 58 12.67 6.96 -6.83
N TYR A 59 11.95 7.02 -5.70
CA TYR A 59 12.02 8.20 -4.83
C TYR A 59 13.35 8.33 -4.10
N ALA A 60 14.08 7.23 -3.87
CA ALA A 60 15.41 7.27 -3.28
C ALA A 60 16.45 7.94 -4.19
N ASP A 61 16.17 8.08 -5.50
CA ASP A 61 17.00 8.88 -6.41
C ASP A 61 16.95 10.38 -6.08
N PHE A 62 15.91 10.83 -5.36
CA PHE A 62 15.66 12.25 -5.07
C PHE A 62 15.73 12.59 -3.57
N TYR A 63 15.53 11.61 -2.70
CA TYR A 63 15.44 11.81 -1.25
C TYR A 63 16.27 10.76 -0.51
N GLU A 64 16.94 11.19 0.56
CA GLU A 64 17.48 10.25 1.54
C GLU A 64 16.33 9.71 2.39
N ILE A 65 15.96 8.44 2.14
CA ILE A 65 14.82 7.80 2.78
C ILE A 65 15.34 6.82 3.83
N ASN A 66 14.99 7.04 5.10
CA ASN A 66 15.25 6.08 6.18
C ASN A 66 13.99 5.28 6.55
N HIS A 67 12.83 5.94 6.56
CA HIS A 67 11.57 5.32 6.97
C HIS A 67 10.44 5.64 5.99
N VAL A 68 9.63 4.64 5.65
CA VAL A 68 8.44 4.78 4.81
C VAL A 68 7.22 4.25 5.57
N LEU A 69 6.20 5.09 5.75
CA LEU A 69 4.92 4.69 6.35
C LEU A 69 3.88 4.39 5.26
N ILE A 70 3.33 3.17 5.25
CA ILE A 70 2.25 2.78 4.34
C ILE A 70 0.88 3.14 4.95
N LEU A 71 0.25 4.17 4.39
CA LEU A 71 -1.01 4.75 4.89
C LEU A 71 -2.14 4.71 3.86
N GLY A 72 -3.39 4.79 4.34
CA GLY A 72 -4.58 4.97 3.51
C GLY A 72 -5.47 3.74 3.38
N ARG A 73 -6.66 3.92 2.82
CA ARG A 73 -7.72 2.89 2.82
C ARG A 73 -7.35 1.57 2.14
N CYS A 74 -6.43 1.58 1.17
CA CYS A 74 -5.97 0.35 0.50
C CYS A 74 -5.20 -0.59 1.45
N THR A 75 -4.71 -0.10 2.58
CA THR A 75 -3.84 -0.83 3.51
C THR A 75 -4.61 -1.47 4.66
N SER A 76 -5.96 -1.36 4.64
CA SER A 76 -6.85 -1.95 5.64
C SER A 76 -6.95 -3.48 5.49
N GLY A 77 -7.24 -4.17 6.60
CA GLY A 77 -7.28 -5.62 6.65
C GLY A 77 -5.96 -6.27 6.21
N ARG A 78 -6.04 -7.37 5.46
CA ARG A 78 -4.89 -8.14 4.96
C ARG A 78 -4.08 -7.40 3.88
N GLY A 79 -4.70 -6.42 3.20
CA GLY A 79 -4.09 -5.75 2.05
C GLY A 79 -2.79 -5.01 2.38
N GLY A 80 -2.72 -4.38 3.56
CA GLY A 80 -1.50 -3.69 3.99
C GLY A 80 -0.31 -4.62 4.17
N GLY A 81 -0.54 -5.82 4.71
CA GLY A 81 0.52 -6.83 4.91
C GLY A 81 1.08 -7.34 3.58
N ILE A 82 0.19 -7.66 2.63
CA ILE A 82 0.56 -8.10 1.27
C ILE A 82 1.39 -7.01 0.57
N MET A 83 0.94 -5.75 0.64
CA MET A 83 1.68 -4.65 0.04
C MET A 83 3.07 -4.47 0.65
N LEU A 84 3.18 -4.57 1.98
CA LEU A 84 4.46 -4.47 2.69
C LEU A 84 5.42 -5.58 2.25
N GLU A 85 4.95 -6.83 2.27
CA GLU A 85 5.72 -8.01 1.88
C GLU A 85 6.30 -7.86 0.46
N HIS A 86 5.44 -7.54 -0.50
CA HIS A 86 5.86 -7.43 -1.91
C HIS A 86 6.72 -6.19 -2.18
N ALA A 87 6.51 -5.07 -1.48
CA ALA A 87 7.38 -3.91 -1.58
C ALA A 87 8.79 -4.21 -1.03
N GLN A 88 8.87 -4.87 0.13
CA GLN A 88 10.14 -5.32 0.70
C GLN A 88 10.86 -6.31 -0.21
N ARG A 89 10.11 -7.23 -0.84
CA ARG A 89 10.66 -8.19 -1.80
C ARG A 89 11.30 -7.48 -2.99
N VAL A 90 10.65 -6.48 -3.58
CA VAL A 90 11.22 -5.70 -4.69
C VAL A 90 12.52 -5.02 -4.25
N LEU A 91 12.54 -4.35 -3.10
CA LEU A 91 13.77 -3.73 -2.60
C LEU A 91 14.86 -4.77 -2.35
N ALA A 92 14.56 -5.89 -1.70
CA ALA A 92 15.55 -6.91 -1.37
C ALA A 92 16.18 -7.57 -2.62
N VAL A 93 15.39 -7.78 -3.67
CA VAL A 93 15.84 -8.47 -4.89
C VAL A 93 16.55 -7.52 -5.85
N GLU A 94 15.96 -6.35 -6.10
CA GLU A 94 16.40 -5.45 -7.17
C GLU A 94 17.28 -4.29 -6.65
N PHE A 95 17.12 -3.91 -5.37
CA PHE A 95 17.77 -2.75 -4.77
C PHE A 95 18.36 -3.07 -3.38
N PRO A 96 19.25 -4.08 -3.25
CA PRO A 96 19.67 -4.63 -1.96
C PRO A 96 20.34 -3.59 -1.04
N GLU A 97 21.01 -2.57 -1.59
CA GLU A 97 21.59 -1.49 -0.78
C GLU A 97 20.50 -0.58 -0.17
N LEU A 98 19.46 -0.25 -0.95
CA LEU A 98 18.31 0.49 -0.43
C LEU A 98 17.53 -0.34 0.59
N ALA A 99 17.43 -1.66 0.39
CA ALA A 99 16.75 -2.55 1.33
C ALA A 99 17.39 -2.59 2.73
N LYS A 100 18.71 -2.36 2.83
CA LYS A 100 19.43 -2.28 4.11
C LYS A 100 19.17 -0.96 4.84
N GLN A 101 18.86 0.10 4.11
CA GLN A 101 18.71 1.46 4.64
C GLN A 101 17.24 1.80 4.94
N ILE A 102 16.34 1.43 4.03
CA ILE A 102 14.94 1.85 4.08
C ILE A 102 14.12 0.87 4.91
N GLN A 103 13.55 1.37 6.01
CA GLN A 103 12.56 0.62 6.78
C GLN A 103 11.14 0.99 6.37
N ILE A 104 10.45 0.06 5.71
CA ILE A 104 9.03 0.20 5.39
C ILE A 104 8.19 -0.31 6.57
N GLN A 105 7.25 0.51 7.03
CA GLN A 105 6.40 0.21 8.18
C GLN A 105 4.92 0.31 7.79
N LEU A 106 4.14 -0.61 8.34
CA LEU A 106 2.68 -0.60 8.29
C LEU A 106 2.16 -0.28 9.70
N PRO A 107 1.69 0.95 9.95
CA PRO A 107 1.15 1.34 11.26
C PRO A 107 -0.04 0.48 11.70
N ASP A 108 -0.47 0.62 12.95
CA ASP A 108 -1.67 -0.05 13.44
C ASP A 108 -2.93 0.36 12.63
N GLU A 109 -3.99 -0.44 12.70
CA GLU A 109 -5.14 -0.24 11.81
C GLU A 109 -5.88 1.09 12.05
N LYS A 110 -5.86 1.59 13.29
CA LYS A 110 -6.43 2.90 13.64
C LYS A 110 -5.62 4.03 12.97
N SER A 111 -4.28 3.93 12.96
CA SER A 111 -3.39 4.90 12.34
C SER A 111 -3.34 4.80 10.81
N ARG A 112 -3.70 3.66 10.21
CA ARG A 112 -3.78 3.54 8.74
C ARG A 112 -4.95 4.33 8.12
N ARG A 113 -5.99 4.60 8.91
CA ARG A 113 -7.23 5.27 8.45
C ARG A 113 -7.20 6.79 8.62
N VAL A 114 -6.24 7.33 9.38
CA VAL A 114 -6.00 8.78 9.41
C VAL A 114 -5.33 9.21 8.10
N GLY A 115 -5.68 10.42 7.64
CA GLY A 115 -5.06 11.00 6.46
C GLY A 115 -3.57 11.26 6.67
N GLN A 116 -2.81 11.33 5.58
CA GLN A 116 -1.36 11.57 5.61
C GLN A 116 -1.00 12.85 6.40
N ALA A 117 -1.80 13.91 6.28
CA ALA A 117 -1.60 15.15 7.03
C ALA A 117 -1.71 14.95 8.55
N ILE A 118 -2.67 14.14 9.01
CA ILE A 118 -2.86 13.84 10.43
C ILE A 118 -1.73 12.92 10.92
N ALA A 119 -1.35 11.92 10.13
CA ALA A 119 -0.24 11.04 10.45
C ALA A 119 1.07 11.83 10.59
N ALA A 120 1.36 12.75 9.66
CA ALA A 120 2.52 13.63 9.73
C ALA A 120 2.49 14.51 11.00
N ALA A 121 1.33 15.07 11.35
CA ALA A 121 1.17 15.88 12.56
C ALA A 121 1.29 15.07 13.87
N SER A 122 1.14 13.75 13.81
CA SER A 122 1.27 12.85 14.98
C SER A 122 2.69 12.35 15.21
N LEU A 123 3.63 12.67 14.31
CA LEU A 123 5.03 12.30 14.49
C LEU A 123 5.62 13.04 15.71
N PRO A 124 6.41 12.35 16.55
CA PRO A 124 7.06 13.00 17.68
C PRO A 124 7.99 14.11 17.18
N VAL A 125 8.03 15.21 17.94
CA VAL A 125 8.98 16.29 17.67
C VAL A 125 10.38 15.72 17.85
N LEU A 126 11.28 16.02 16.90
CA LEU A 126 12.68 15.66 17.02
C LEU A 126 13.24 16.29 18.31
N SER A 127 13.71 15.45 19.22
CA SER A 127 14.53 15.93 20.34
C SER A 127 15.91 16.35 19.79
N PRO A 128 16.45 17.50 20.24
CA PRO A 128 17.75 17.99 19.79
C PRO A 128 18.91 17.08 20.17
#